data_AF-A0A5N7A120-F1
#
_entry.id   AF-A0A5N7A120-F1
#
_cell.length_a   1.000
_cell.length_b   1.000
_cell.length_c   1.000
_cell.angle_alpha   90.00
_cell.angle_beta   90.00
_cell.angle_gamma   90.00
#
_symmetry.space_group_name_H-M   'P 1'
#
loop_
_entity.id
_entity.type
_entity.pdbx_description
1 polymer ?
#
loop_
_entity_poly.entity_id
_entity_poly.type
_entity_poly.pdbx_seq_one_letter_code
_entity_poly.pdbx_strand_id
1 'polypeptide(L)'
;MDTPTRSSEPSSVASDDGGYNTPTHDTLSHISSDEYGAPQHDGNIPEYTHPDFALPSYSSVNQSQVGVCPWKGGTYIIRDPKTQLVIALEKGVLGLYPEANEVESLYHYGRGSHWHCVENDRMWLGFYNAVSGTYIGHDNRKSNWRFQAKAERHDEWEWFCARQHPDGGHILLVKHWNEFLPMSTGGKDDRELTVDAQREGGTVWEFIRVDSEK
;
A
#
# COMPACT_ATOMS: atom_id res chain seq x y z
N MET A 1 41.57 -23.54 -52.17
CA MET A 1 40.33 -24.29 -52.40
C MET A 1 39.64 -24.46 -51.07
N ASP A 2 38.77 -23.48 -50.81
CA ASP A 2 37.41 -23.59 -50.28
C ASP A 2 37.21 -24.01 -48.82
N THR A 3 37.26 -22.98 -47.97
CA THR A 3 36.44 -22.77 -46.78
C THR A 3 34.95 -22.65 -47.16
N PRO A 4 34.00 -23.29 -46.45
CA PRO A 4 32.58 -22.98 -46.61
C PRO A 4 32.18 -21.81 -45.70
N THR A 5 31.99 -20.66 -46.33
CA THR A 5 31.34 -19.46 -45.80
C THR A 5 29.89 -19.77 -45.44
N ARG A 6 29.56 -19.74 -44.14
CA ARG A 6 28.18 -19.80 -43.66
C ARG A 6 27.53 -18.44 -43.87
N SER A 7 26.67 -18.38 -44.86
CA SER A 7 25.84 -17.23 -45.25
C SER A 7 24.92 -16.81 -44.10
N SER A 8 25.03 -15.54 -43.74
CA SER A 8 24.15 -14.82 -42.81
C SER A 8 22.91 -14.37 -43.58
N GLU A 9 21.74 -14.96 -43.31
CA GLU A 9 20.46 -14.42 -43.76
C GLU A 9 20.04 -13.27 -42.83
N PRO A 10 19.61 -12.11 -43.36
CA PRO A 10 19.07 -11.05 -42.53
C PRO A 10 17.63 -11.39 -42.15
N SER A 11 17.41 -11.64 -40.86
CA SER A 11 16.09 -11.67 -40.24
C SER A 11 15.46 -10.27 -40.36
N SER A 12 14.32 -10.20 -41.05
CA SER A 12 13.49 -8.99 -41.16
C SER A 12 12.88 -8.66 -39.80
N VAL A 13 13.54 -7.77 -39.06
CA VAL A 13 12.96 -7.07 -37.92
C VAL A 13 12.13 -5.91 -38.49
N ALA A 14 10.81 -6.04 -38.45
CA ALA A 14 9.92 -4.92 -38.66
C ALA A 14 9.99 -4.02 -37.43
N SER A 15 10.57 -2.84 -37.60
CA SER A 15 10.57 -1.76 -36.62
C SER A 15 9.16 -1.21 -36.49
N ASP A 16 8.56 -1.38 -35.32
CA ASP A 16 7.35 -0.72 -34.88
C ASP A 16 7.74 0.69 -34.40
N ASP A 17 7.42 1.71 -35.21
CA ASP A 17 7.74 3.10 -34.90
C ASP A 17 6.47 3.96 -34.92
N GLY A 18 6.23 4.64 -33.79
CA GLY A 18 5.53 5.91 -33.73
C GLY A 18 4.03 5.92 -33.96
N GLY A 19 3.25 5.59 -32.91
CA GLY A 19 1.82 5.90 -32.86
C GLY A 19 1.42 6.51 -31.50
N TYR A 20 1.57 7.82 -31.34
CA TYR A 20 0.98 8.56 -30.21
C TYR A 20 -0.56 8.51 -30.32
N ASN A 21 -1.21 7.65 -29.52
CA ASN A 21 -2.66 7.66 -29.41
C ASN A 21 -3.09 8.66 -28.34
N THR A 22 -3.34 9.90 -28.79
CA THR A 22 -4.13 10.90 -28.07
C THR A 22 -5.62 10.53 -28.20
N PRO A 23 -6.42 10.46 -27.11
CA PRO A 23 -7.86 10.32 -27.24
C PRO A 23 -8.49 11.64 -27.69
N THR A 24 -8.82 11.75 -28.98
CA THR A 24 -9.67 12.82 -29.51
C THR A 24 -11.13 12.35 -29.43
N HIS A 25 -11.97 13.09 -28.72
CA HIS A 25 -13.40 12.81 -28.59
C HIS A 25 -14.11 13.26 -29.88
N ASP A 26 -14.33 12.34 -30.82
CA ASP A 26 -15.15 12.60 -32.00
C ASP A 26 -16.63 12.53 -31.63
N THR A 27 -17.25 13.71 -31.53
CA THR A 27 -18.70 13.87 -31.59
C THR A 27 -19.06 14.17 -33.04
N LEU A 28 -19.58 13.17 -33.76
CA LEU A 28 -20.24 13.42 -35.04
C LEU A 28 -21.69 12.97 -34.99
N SER A 29 -22.51 14.03 -35.06
CA SER A 29 -23.93 14.11 -35.31
C SER A 29 -24.37 13.31 -36.53
N HIS A 30 -25.39 12.47 -36.34
CA HIS A 30 -26.36 12.18 -37.38
C HIS A 30 -27.76 12.50 -36.84
N ILE A 31 -28.28 13.64 -37.30
CA ILE A 31 -29.67 14.06 -37.16
C ILE A 31 -30.46 13.28 -38.21
N SER A 32 -31.40 12.44 -37.76
CA SER A 32 -32.57 12.08 -38.53
C SER A 32 -33.77 12.75 -37.87
N SER A 33 -34.39 13.65 -38.62
CA SER A 33 -35.70 14.22 -38.34
C SER A 33 -36.72 13.10 -38.14
N ASP A 34 -37.55 13.21 -37.10
CA ASP A 34 -39.01 13.28 -37.26
C ASP A 34 -39.66 13.68 -35.93
N GLU A 35 -40.50 14.72 -36.05
CA GLU A 35 -41.63 15.13 -35.20
C GLU A 35 -41.59 14.89 -33.68
N TYR A 36 -41.34 15.95 -32.90
CA TYR A 36 -42.20 16.29 -31.76
C TYR A 36 -42.20 17.81 -31.55
N GLY A 37 -43.39 18.42 -31.60
CA GLY A 37 -43.60 19.85 -31.45
C GLY A 37 -43.18 20.39 -30.09
N ALA A 38 -42.65 21.61 -30.07
CA ALA A 38 -42.33 22.34 -28.85
C ALA A 38 -43.61 22.77 -28.11
N PRO A 39 -43.77 22.46 -26.81
CA PRO A 39 -44.72 23.18 -25.97
C PRO A 39 -44.17 24.58 -25.72
N GLN A 40 -44.99 25.59 -25.98
CA GLN A 40 -44.70 26.96 -25.64
C GLN A 40 -44.54 27.11 -24.12
N HIS A 41 -43.53 27.88 -23.75
CA HIS A 41 -43.17 28.24 -22.40
C HIS A 41 -44.32 29.01 -21.76
N ASP A 42 -45.07 28.36 -20.86
CA ASP A 42 -45.98 29.04 -19.94
C ASP A 42 -45.44 28.87 -18.52
N GLY A 43 -45.29 30.00 -17.83
CA GLY A 43 -44.42 30.16 -16.68
C GLY A 43 -44.97 29.56 -15.39
N ASN A 44 -44.75 28.27 -15.16
CA ASN A 44 -44.85 27.69 -13.83
C ASN A 44 -43.78 26.62 -13.63
N ILE A 45 -42.80 26.91 -12.76
CA ILE A 45 -41.81 25.95 -12.28
C ILE A 45 -42.58 24.92 -11.44
N PRO A 46 -42.60 23.62 -11.78
CA PRO A 46 -43.10 22.62 -10.85
C PRO A 46 -42.12 22.55 -9.67
N GLU A 47 -42.62 22.96 -8.51
CA GLU A 47 -41.97 22.79 -7.22
C GLU A 47 -41.75 21.28 -7.00
N TYR A 48 -40.53 20.80 -7.25
CA TYR A 48 -40.16 19.40 -7.07
C TYR A 48 -39.90 19.15 -5.58
N THR A 49 -40.96 19.19 -4.78
CA THR A 49 -40.92 18.79 -3.38
C THR A 49 -40.89 17.26 -3.32
N HIS A 50 -39.68 16.69 -3.43
CA HIS A 50 -39.43 15.30 -3.04
C HIS A 50 -38.84 15.30 -1.63
N PRO A 51 -39.59 14.87 -0.59
CA PRO A 51 -39.01 14.58 0.70
C PRO A 51 -38.24 13.24 0.59
N ASP A 52 -37.19 13.08 1.39
CA ASP A 52 -36.39 11.85 1.58
C ASP A 52 -35.19 11.57 0.65
N PHE A 53 -34.47 12.60 0.21
CA PHE A 53 -33.02 12.46 0.06
C PHE A 53 -32.31 13.12 1.23
N ALA A 54 -32.42 12.51 2.41
CA ALA A 54 -31.39 12.69 3.42
C ALA A 54 -30.08 12.18 2.80
N LEU A 55 -29.23 13.10 2.33
CA LEU A 55 -27.84 12.79 2.03
C LEU A 55 -27.28 12.01 3.22
N PRO A 56 -26.53 10.91 3.01
CA PRO A 56 -25.90 10.23 4.13
C PRO A 56 -25.11 11.27 4.90
N SER A 57 -25.53 11.54 6.12
CA SER A 57 -24.74 12.28 7.09
C SER A 57 -23.49 11.44 7.24
N TYR A 58 -22.42 11.84 6.53
CA TYR A 58 -21.06 11.45 6.90
C TYR A 58 -20.89 12.02 8.28
N SER A 59 -21.31 11.23 9.26
CA SER A 59 -21.05 11.44 10.67
C SER A 59 -19.58 11.77 10.69
N SER A 60 -19.22 12.99 11.10
CA SER A 60 -17.83 13.42 11.11
C SER A 60 -17.09 12.44 12.00
N VAL A 61 -16.46 11.45 11.36
CA VAL A 61 -15.87 10.35 12.08
C VAL A 61 -14.61 10.91 12.69
N ASN A 62 -14.66 11.22 13.97
CA ASN A 62 -13.46 11.32 14.79
C ASN A 62 -12.88 9.90 15.04
N GLN A 63 -12.71 9.12 13.95
CA GLN A 63 -11.90 7.89 13.82
C GLN A 63 -10.78 8.13 12.78
N SER A 64 -10.34 9.38 12.60
CA SER A 64 -9.58 9.82 11.42
C SER A 64 -8.11 9.39 11.37
N GLN A 65 -7.66 8.44 12.21
CA GLN A 65 -6.24 8.06 12.28
C GLN A 65 -5.96 6.55 12.30
N VAL A 66 -6.96 5.68 12.47
CA VAL A 66 -6.77 4.22 12.54
C VAL A 66 -7.26 3.56 11.26
N GLY A 67 -6.44 2.69 10.67
CA GLY A 67 -6.81 1.96 9.44
C GLY A 67 -6.67 2.78 8.16
N VAL A 68 -5.86 3.84 8.19
CA VAL A 68 -5.52 4.64 7.00
C VAL A 68 -4.53 3.85 6.14
N CYS A 69 -4.67 3.90 4.81
CA CYS A 69 -3.65 3.35 3.92
C CYS A 69 -2.32 4.11 4.12
N PRO A 70 -1.20 3.43 4.39
CA PRO A 70 0.07 4.12 4.59
C PRO A 70 0.48 4.84 3.31
N TRP A 71 0.74 6.14 3.45
CA TRP A 71 1.19 7.01 2.36
C TRP A 71 2.56 7.59 2.64
N LYS A 72 3.33 7.82 1.56
CA LYS A 72 4.64 8.47 1.57
C LYS A 72 4.65 9.73 2.44
N GLY A 73 5.66 9.83 3.30
CA GLY A 73 5.88 10.97 4.19
C GLY A 73 5.08 10.92 5.50
N GLY A 74 4.14 9.98 5.64
CA GLY A 74 3.47 9.74 6.91
C GLY A 74 4.38 8.98 7.90
N THR A 75 4.11 9.16 9.19
CA THR A 75 4.72 8.35 10.25
C THR A 75 3.63 7.53 10.89
N TYR A 76 3.87 6.23 11.10
CA TYR A 76 2.86 5.30 11.57
C TYR A 76 3.37 4.43 12.70
N ILE A 77 2.48 4.13 13.63
CA ILE A 77 2.55 2.92 14.45
C ILE A 77 1.82 1.82 13.68
N ILE A 78 2.45 0.65 13.55
CA ILE A 78 1.88 -0.50 12.85
C ILE A 78 1.49 -1.53 13.91
N ARG A 79 0.18 -1.77 14.06
CA ARG A 79 -0.40 -2.55 15.16
C ARG A 79 -1.11 -3.79 14.64
N ASP A 80 -0.98 -4.92 15.34
CA ASP A 80 -1.88 -6.06 15.17
C ASP A 80 -3.17 -5.80 15.99
N PRO A 81 -4.34 -5.65 15.35
CA PRO A 81 -5.59 -5.38 16.05
C PRO A 81 -6.02 -6.52 16.98
N LYS A 82 -5.55 -7.76 16.77
CA LYS A 82 -5.93 -8.90 17.62
C LYS A 82 -5.21 -8.89 18.95
N THR A 83 -3.89 -8.65 18.92
CA THR A 83 -3.03 -8.70 20.11
C THR A 83 -2.75 -7.32 20.71
N GLN A 84 -3.09 -6.24 20.00
CA GLN A 84 -2.74 -4.85 20.32
C GLN A 84 -1.23 -4.60 20.35
N LEU A 85 -0.41 -5.57 19.96
CA LEU A 85 1.03 -5.40 19.87
C LEU A 85 1.41 -4.60 18.63
N VAL A 86 2.48 -3.82 18.75
CA VAL A 86 3.00 -2.98 17.68
C VAL A 86 4.31 -3.52 17.15
N ILE A 87 4.54 -3.35 15.85
CA ILE A 87 5.85 -3.57 15.24
C ILE A 87 6.78 -2.49 15.78
N ALA A 88 7.82 -2.90 16.50
CA ALA A 88 8.78 -1.98 17.07
C ALA A 88 10.18 -2.59 17.17
N LEU A 89 11.14 -1.72 17.41
CA LEU A 89 12.47 -2.09 17.86
C LEU A 89 12.54 -2.04 19.38
N GLU A 90 12.99 -3.11 20.03
CA GLU A 90 13.40 -3.08 21.43
C GLU A 90 14.89 -3.41 21.51
N LYS A 91 15.71 -2.46 21.97
CA LYS A 91 17.19 -2.60 22.00
C LYS A 91 17.76 -3.01 20.62
N GLY A 92 17.16 -2.51 19.55
CA GLY A 92 17.57 -2.80 18.16
C GLY A 92 17.07 -4.13 17.59
N VAL A 93 16.25 -4.88 18.32
CA VAL A 93 15.62 -6.12 17.83
C VAL A 93 14.21 -5.81 17.35
N LEU A 94 13.93 -6.16 16.08
CA LEU A 94 12.60 -6.02 15.48
C LEU A 94 11.68 -7.13 15.99
N GLY A 95 10.46 -6.77 16.37
CA GLY A 95 9.43 -7.72 16.79
C GLY A 95 8.13 -7.03 17.18
N LEU A 96 7.23 -7.78 17.81
CA LEU A 96 5.98 -7.30 18.36
C LEU A 96 6.07 -6.99 19.85
N TYR A 97 5.75 -5.76 20.24
CA TYR A 97 5.86 -5.28 21.60
C TYR A 97 4.61 -4.52 22.04
N PRO A 98 4.30 -4.43 23.35
CA PRO A 98 3.26 -3.54 23.83
C PRO A 98 3.54 -2.09 23.41
N GLU A 99 2.49 -1.30 23.20
CA GLU A 99 2.67 0.13 23.01
C GLU A 99 3.23 0.76 24.31
N ALA A 100 4.12 1.76 24.19
CA ALA A 100 4.80 2.35 25.34
C ALA A 100 3.85 2.96 26.38
N ASN A 101 2.63 3.33 25.97
CA ASN A 101 1.63 3.97 26.82
C ASN A 101 0.83 2.98 27.68
N GLU A 102 0.86 1.68 27.39
CA GLU A 102 0.07 0.66 28.10
C GLU A 102 0.75 0.11 29.36
N VAL A 103 1.99 0.54 29.63
CA VAL A 103 2.77 0.08 30.79
C VAL A 103 3.25 1.29 31.58
N GLU A 104 2.69 1.51 32.79
CA GLU A 104 3.02 2.59 33.74
C GLU A 104 4.48 2.60 34.25
N SER A 105 5.40 1.90 33.59
CA SER A 105 6.81 1.82 33.98
C SER A 105 7.60 2.89 33.21
N LEU A 106 8.04 3.88 33.99
CA LEU A 106 8.76 5.12 33.67
C LEU A 106 10.08 4.98 32.87
N TYR A 107 10.35 3.85 32.21
CA TYR A 107 11.67 3.53 31.64
C TYR A 107 11.63 2.74 30.33
N HIS A 108 10.71 3.05 29.41
CA HIS A 108 10.79 2.53 28.02
C HIS A 108 11.77 3.34 27.14
N TYR A 109 12.95 3.66 27.68
CA TYR A 109 14.06 4.21 26.89
C TYR A 109 14.56 3.12 25.92
N GLY A 110 14.28 3.30 24.63
CA GLY A 110 14.81 2.44 23.57
C GLY A 110 13.79 1.59 22.81
N ARG A 111 12.48 1.91 22.89
CA ARG A 111 11.48 1.35 21.98
C ARG A 111 11.27 2.25 20.76
N GLY A 112 11.59 1.76 19.57
CA GLY A 112 11.38 2.45 18.30
C GLY A 112 10.16 1.92 17.57
N SER A 113 8.97 2.45 17.87
CA SER A 113 7.69 2.04 17.26
C SER A 113 7.22 2.93 16.11
N HIS A 114 7.88 4.05 15.88
CA HIS A 114 7.52 5.02 14.85
C HIS A 114 8.21 4.65 13.55
N TRP A 115 7.42 4.41 12.51
CA TRP A 115 7.89 4.05 11.19
C TRP A 115 7.51 5.13 10.19
N HIS A 116 8.51 5.82 9.67
CA HIS A 116 8.34 6.73 8.55
C HIS A 116 8.10 5.92 7.28
N CYS A 117 6.94 6.13 6.68
CA CYS A 117 6.61 5.57 5.40
C CYS A 117 7.34 6.35 4.30
N VAL A 118 8.30 5.70 3.67
CA VAL A 118 8.99 6.22 2.49
C VAL A 118 8.46 5.51 1.24
N GLU A 119 8.79 6.06 0.08
CA GLU A 119 8.40 5.48 -1.20
C GLU A 119 9.53 5.65 -2.21
N ASN A 120 9.85 4.59 -2.95
CA ASN A 120 10.83 4.65 -4.03
C ASN A 120 10.21 5.14 -5.35
N ASP A 121 11.05 5.41 -6.36
CA ASP A 121 10.59 5.91 -7.67
C ASP A 121 9.68 4.94 -8.44
N ARG A 122 9.57 3.69 -7.97
CA ARG A 122 8.68 2.65 -8.52
C ARG A 122 7.39 2.50 -7.69
N MET A 123 7.08 3.45 -6.81
CA MET A 123 5.88 3.50 -5.95
C MET A 123 5.79 2.39 -4.90
N TRP A 124 6.92 1.82 -4.49
CA TRP A 124 6.94 0.82 -3.42
C TRP A 124 7.22 1.46 -2.08
N LEU A 125 6.53 0.97 -1.04
CA LEU A 125 6.62 1.52 0.30
C LEU A 125 7.79 0.92 1.08
N GLY A 126 8.41 1.73 1.91
CA GLY A 126 9.39 1.30 2.91
C GLY A 126 9.04 1.87 4.27
N PHE A 127 9.45 1.18 5.33
CA PHE A 127 9.18 1.60 6.71
C PHE A 127 10.51 1.82 7.41
N TYR A 128 10.84 3.09 7.63
CA TYR A 128 12.11 3.55 8.18
C TYR A 128 11.93 4.05 9.61
N ASN A 129 12.78 3.59 10.52
CA ASN A 129 12.84 4.14 11.88
C ASN A 129 13.98 5.16 11.95
N ALA A 130 13.64 6.44 12.18
CA ALA A 130 14.63 7.52 12.24
C ALA A 130 15.54 7.46 13.48
N VAL A 131 15.10 6.80 14.55
CA VAL A 131 15.90 6.66 15.78
C VAL A 131 17.01 5.63 15.59
N SER A 132 16.70 4.48 15.00
CA SER A 132 17.70 3.44 14.72
C SER A 132 18.47 3.68 13.42
N GLY A 133 17.93 4.49 12.51
CA GLY A 133 18.51 4.69 11.19
C GLY A 133 18.30 3.50 10.25
N THR A 134 17.35 2.61 10.55
CA THR A 134 17.18 1.34 9.82
C THR A 134 15.78 1.16 9.27
N TYR A 135 15.70 0.38 8.20
CA TYR A 135 14.47 -0.02 7.54
C TYR A 135 14.01 -1.41 7.97
N ILE A 136 12.69 -1.66 7.97
CA ILE A 136 12.15 -3.03 8.00
C ILE A 136 12.51 -3.71 6.68
N GLY A 137 13.49 -4.61 6.71
CA GLY A 137 13.89 -5.46 5.59
C GLY A 137 13.82 -6.93 5.97
N HIS A 138 14.48 -7.79 5.20
CA HIS A 138 14.51 -9.22 5.45
C HIS A 138 15.93 -9.73 5.72
N ASP A 139 16.05 -10.84 6.44
CA ASP A 139 17.33 -11.45 6.81
C ASP A 139 18.02 -12.23 5.66
N ASN A 140 17.46 -12.18 4.45
CA ASN A 140 17.92 -12.87 3.25
C ASN A 140 18.02 -14.41 3.40
N ARG A 141 17.41 -15.01 4.43
CA ARG A 141 17.46 -16.46 4.65
C ARG A 141 16.40 -17.17 3.83
N LYS A 142 16.81 -17.69 2.67
CA LYS A 142 15.94 -18.27 1.63
C LYS A 142 14.91 -19.31 2.11
N SER A 143 15.20 -20.07 3.15
CA SER A 143 14.32 -21.13 3.69
C SER A 143 13.26 -20.62 4.67
N ASN A 144 13.44 -19.45 5.27
CA ASN A 144 12.63 -18.97 6.39
C ASN A 144 12.77 -17.44 6.52
N TRP A 145 12.29 -16.70 5.52
CA TRP A 145 12.45 -15.24 5.50
C TRP A 145 11.86 -14.64 6.78
N ARG A 146 12.75 -14.01 7.57
CA ARG A 146 12.40 -13.24 8.75
C ARG A 146 12.60 -11.77 8.44
N PHE A 147 11.74 -10.93 8.99
CA PHE A 147 11.96 -9.50 8.92
C PHE A 147 12.93 -9.05 10.02
N GLN A 148 13.74 -8.05 9.70
CA GLN A 148 14.68 -7.42 10.62
C GLN A 148 14.78 -5.93 10.29
N ALA A 149 15.20 -5.11 11.25
CA ALA A 149 15.45 -3.70 11.03
C ALA A 149 16.92 -3.33 11.24
N LYS A 150 17.77 -3.80 10.31
CA LYS A 150 19.24 -3.64 10.36
C LYS A 150 19.82 -2.96 9.12
N ALA A 151 19.06 -2.85 8.04
CA ALA A 151 19.56 -2.30 6.79
C ALA A 151 19.38 -0.78 6.77
N GLU A 152 20.42 -0.06 6.36
CA GLU A 152 20.38 1.41 6.15
C GLU A 152 19.76 1.78 4.79
N ARG A 153 19.44 0.78 3.97
CA ARG A 153 18.79 0.90 2.67
C ARG A 153 17.98 -0.36 2.41
N HIS A 154 16.91 -0.24 1.62
CA HIS A 154 16.21 -1.40 1.08
C HIS A 154 16.92 -1.91 -0.19
N ASP A 155 17.10 -3.23 -0.27
CA ASP A 155 17.28 -3.92 -1.54
C ASP A 155 15.94 -4.01 -2.31
N GLU A 156 15.97 -4.31 -3.61
CA GLU A 156 14.77 -4.29 -4.48
C GLU A 156 13.60 -5.16 -3.97
N TRP A 157 13.91 -6.20 -3.21
CA TRP A 157 12.94 -7.19 -2.69
C TRP A 157 12.43 -6.86 -1.28
N GLU A 158 13.00 -5.84 -0.62
CA GLU A 158 12.65 -5.44 0.75
C GLU A 158 11.51 -4.43 0.81
N TRP A 159 11.10 -3.90 -0.33
CA TRP A 159 9.99 -2.95 -0.41
C TRP A 159 8.63 -3.64 -0.32
N PHE A 160 7.65 -2.90 0.19
CA PHE A 160 6.31 -3.38 0.49
C PHE A 160 5.25 -2.80 -0.44
N CYS A 161 4.17 -3.55 -0.57
CA CYS A 161 2.88 -3.07 -1.04
C CYS A 161 1.85 -3.25 0.09
N ALA A 162 1.14 -2.18 0.47
CA ALA A 162 0.05 -2.27 1.43
C ALA A 162 -1.28 -2.49 0.68
N ARG A 163 -2.00 -3.56 1.00
CA ARG A 163 -3.29 -3.87 0.39
C ARG A 163 -4.38 -3.90 1.46
N GLN A 164 -5.46 -3.15 1.25
CA GLN A 164 -6.59 -3.15 2.17
C GLN A 164 -7.20 -4.55 2.30
N HIS A 165 -7.53 -4.96 3.51
CA HIS A 165 -8.22 -6.22 3.79
C HIS A 165 -9.74 -5.99 3.87
N PRO A 166 -10.59 -6.91 3.36
CA PRO A 166 -12.06 -6.74 3.37
C PRO A 166 -12.66 -6.46 4.76
N ASP A 167 -12.07 -7.06 5.80
CA ASP A 167 -12.51 -6.90 7.19
C ASP A 167 -11.93 -5.65 7.87
N GLY A 168 -11.27 -4.76 7.11
CA GLY A 168 -10.56 -3.60 7.63
C GLY A 168 -9.08 -3.85 7.85
N GLY A 169 -8.31 -2.77 8.02
CA GLY A 169 -6.85 -2.84 8.08
C GLY A 169 -6.20 -3.19 6.74
N HIS A 170 -4.93 -3.61 6.80
CA HIS A 170 -4.10 -3.82 5.62
C HIS A 170 -3.20 -5.04 5.76
N ILE A 171 -3.03 -5.76 4.65
CA ILE A 171 -1.97 -6.76 4.50
C ILE A 171 -0.72 -6.07 3.95
N LEU A 172 0.42 -6.29 4.61
CA LEU A 172 1.72 -5.90 4.09
C LEU A 172 2.29 -7.02 3.22
N LEU A 173 2.43 -6.75 1.92
CA LEU A 173 2.95 -7.69 0.94
C LEU A 173 4.42 -7.35 0.65
N VAL A 174 5.28 -8.36 0.65
CA VAL A 174 6.67 -8.25 0.22
C VAL A 174 6.87 -9.01 -1.08
N LYS A 175 7.77 -8.53 -1.94
CA LYS A 175 8.12 -9.23 -3.17
C LYS A 175 8.89 -10.51 -2.82
N HIS A 176 8.38 -11.64 -3.25
CA HIS A 176 9.04 -12.93 -3.16
C HIS A 176 9.18 -13.48 -4.57
N TRP A 177 10.39 -13.41 -5.15
CA TRP A 177 10.64 -13.74 -6.56
C TRP A 177 9.73 -12.98 -7.54
N ASN A 178 8.79 -13.67 -8.17
CA ASN A 178 7.85 -13.15 -9.17
C ASN A 178 6.42 -12.94 -8.61
N GLU A 179 6.27 -13.01 -7.29
CA GLU A 179 4.97 -12.94 -6.62
C GLU A 179 5.04 -12.11 -5.34
N PHE A 180 3.89 -12.02 -4.66
CA PHE A 180 3.75 -11.38 -3.36
C PHE A 180 3.41 -12.41 -2.29
N LEU A 181 4.10 -12.30 -1.16
CA LEU A 181 3.74 -13.02 0.05
C LEU A 181 3.45 -12.01 1.17
N PRO A 182 2.45 -12.29 2.02
CA PRO A 182 2.13 -11.38 3.09
C PRO A 182 3.07 -11.54 4.28
N MET A 183 3.20 -10.46 5.05
CA MET A 183 3.82 -10.48 6.37
C MET A 183 2.87 -11.11 7.38
N SER A 184 3.40 -12.02 8.19
CA SER A 184 2.72 -12.66 9.31
C SER A 184 3.50 -12.49 10.61
N THR A 185 2.80 -12.67 11.71
CA THR A 185 3.36 -12.93 13.03
C THR A 185 3.75 -14.40 13.14
N GLY A 186 4.81 -14.70 13.90
CA GLY A 186 5.19 -16.07 14.21
C GLY A 186 6.46 -16.14 15.06
N GLY A 187 7.22 -17.22 14.88
CA GLY A 187 8.46 -17.44 15.64
C GLY A 187 8.18 -17.75 17.11
N LYS A 188 9.09 -17.37 18.00
CA LYS A 188 8.90 -17.63 19.43
C LYS A 188 7.81 -16.72 20.01
N ASP A 189 6.84 -17.32 20.70
CA ASP A 189 5.74 -16.63 21.40
C ASP A 189 4.90 -15.71 20.49
N ASP A 190 4.89 -15.97 19.17
CA ASP A 190 4.26 -15.11 18.14
C ASP A 190 4.74 -13.65 18.14
N ARG A 191 6.00 -13.44 18.53
CA ARG A 191 6.62 -12.10 18.66
C ARG A 191 7.51 -11.70 17.48
N GLU A 192 7.80 -12.62 16.57
CA GLU A 192 8.61 -12.34 15.37
C GLU A 192 7.74 -12.00 14.17
N LEU A 193 8.34 -11.30 13.22
CA LEU A 193 7.75 -11.04 11.91
C LEU A 193 8.34 -12.00 10.88
N THR A 194 7.47 -12.72 10.19
CA THR A 194 7.83 -13.75 9.21
C THR A 194 7.10 -13.54 7.90
N VAL A 195 7.65 -14.03 6.79
CA VAL A 195 6.88 -14.15 5.55
C VAL A 195 5.95 -15.35 5.63
N ASP A 196 4.68 -15.17 5.29
CA ASP A 196 3.69 -16.23 5.16
C ASP A 196 3.95 -17.07 3.90
N ALA A 197 4.88 -18.00 4.01
CA ALA A 197 5.17 -18.94 2.93
C ALA A 197 4.04 -19.96 2.69
N GLN A 198 3.15 -20.16 3.68
CA GLN A 198 2.04 -21.11 3.60
C GLN A 198 0.80 -20.51 2.93
N ARG A 199 0.77 -19.18 2.72
CA ARG A 199 -0.28 -18.44 2.02
C ARG A 199 -1.63 -18.52 2.73
N GLU A 200 -1.59 -18.44 4.05
CA GLU A 200 -2.76 -18.45 4.92
C GLU A 200 -3.43 -17.07 5.02
N GLY A 201 -2.83 -16.05 4.42
CA GLY A 201 -3.43 -14.72 4.23
C GLY A 201 -2.70 -13.59 4.94
N GLY A 202 -1.68 -13.91 5.75
CA GLY A 202 -0.94 -12.90 6.50
C GLY A 202 -1.61 -12.41 7.78
N THR A 203 -0.89 -11.55 8.48
CA THR A 203 -1.47 -10.72 9.55
C THR A 203 -2.06 -9.45 8.96
N VAL A 204 -3.26 -9.09 9.42
CA VAL A 204 -3.90 -7.80 9.12
C VAL A 204 -3.36 -6.75 10.08
N TRP A 205 -2.83 -5.67 9.53
CA TRP A 205 -2.21 -4.57 10.27
C TRP A 205 -3.09 -3.33 10.27
N GLU A 206 -3.16 -2.67 11.42
CA GLU A 206 -3.65 -1.31 11.55
C GLU A 206 -2.49 -0.33 11.45
N PHE A 207 -2.63 0.66 10.57
CA PHE A 207 -1.76 1.82 10.53
C PHE A 207 -2.41 2.95 11.32
N ILE A 208 -1.73 3.36 12.39
CA ILE A 208 -2.12 4.49 13.24
C ILE A 208 -1.21 5.64 12.89
N ARG A 209 -1.76 6.69 12.28
CA ARG A 209 -0.97 7.86 11.89
C ARG A 209 -0.53 8.62 13.15
N VAL A 210 0.76 8.86 13.26
CA VAL A 210 1.32 9.76 14.27
C VAL A 210 1.34 11.15 13.67
N ASP A 211 0.40 12.00 14.09
CA ASP A 211 0.43 13.39 13.70
C ASP A 211 1.59 14.07 14.43
N SER A 212 2.54 14.58 13.65
CA SER A 212 3.55 15.48 14.18
C SER A 212 2.83 16.79 14.47
N GLU A 213 2.68 17.17 15.74
CA GLU A 213 2.36 18.56 16.07
C GLU A 213 3.38 19.44 15.35
N LYS A 214 2.88 20.36 14.52
CA LYS A 214 3.69 21.30 13.74
C LYS A 214 4.23 22.42 14.61
#